data_AF-A0A8J8DSF6-F1
#
_entry.id   AF-A0A8J8DSF6-F1
#
_cell.length_a   1.000
_cell.length_b   1.000
_cell.length_c   1.000
_cell.angle_alpha   90.00
_cell.angle_beta   90.00
_cell.angle_gamma   90.00
#
_symmetry.space_group_name_H-M   'P 1'
#
loop_
_entity.id
_entity.type
_entity.pdbx_description
1 polymer ?
#
loop_
_entity_poly.entity_id
_entity_poly.type
_entity_poly.pdbx_seq_one_letter_code
_entity_poly.pdbx_strand_id
1 'polypeptide(L)'
;MRAFEALTEAITSISEDKKLWRYPVAASGIAGALMAISGLDSNVELVAYSPDFSIGIAVLLALIALLIRLTVLYYPTRAFYHHKKGIPFEEPALIRESVTGGIMVLLVGMVYGIVILIVGGLMLFPAILAYYALSGTTKYVIAALLGLPPAIFLMGIITMMIPAYIWTKDFGEGLGIIGTALDNAREVFVFGALMGAIIIGIGAAAGGLVFMTSLVARGFTGALLAGLIDGLTTGLASVLSAIAGAAMYRALRTWREKRVNLDPDWLASL
;
A
#
# COMPACT_ATOMS: atom_id res chain seq x y z
N MET A 1 -2.53 -17.65 13.74
CA MET A 1 -2.98 -17.37 12.35
C MET A 1 -2.03 -16.33 11.82
N ARG A 2 -1.33 -16.60 10.72
CA ARG A 2 -0.19 -15.79 10.25
C ARG A 2 -0.61 -14.36 9.91
N ALA A 3 -1.81 -14.18 9.36
CA ALA A 3 -2.34 -12.85 9.04
C ALA A 3 -2.42 -11.92 10.27
N PHE A 4 -2.93 -12.42 11.39
CA PHE A 4 -3.03 -11.65 12.64
C PHE A 4 -1.65 -11.43 13.26
N GLU A 5 -0.79 -12.45 13.26
CA GLU A 5 0.59 -12.33 13.75
C GLU A 5 1.37 -11.27 12.98
N ALA A 6 1.23 -11.21 11.65
CA ALA A 6 1.87 -10.20 10.80
C ALA A 6 1.39 -8.78 11.13
N LEU A 7 0.09 -8.60 11.34
CA LEU A 7 -0.48 -7.30 11.73
C LEU A 7 -0.02 -6.89 13.13
N THR A 8 -0.04 -7.81 14.10
CA THR A 8 0.47 -7.56 15.45
C THR A 8 1.96 -7.20 15.41
N GLU A 9 2.78 -7.94 14.66
CA GLU A 9 4.20 -7.64 14.48
C GLU A 9 4.41 -6.24 13.91
N ALA A 10 3.59 -5.84 12.92
CA ALA A 10 3.65 -4.50 12.36
C ALA A 10 3.35 -3.41 13.39
N ILE A 11 2.25 -3.55 14.14
CA ILE A 11 1.85 -2.59 15.18
C ILE A 11 2.91 -2.51 16.28
N THR A 12 3.39 -3.66 16.78
CA THR A 12 4.41 -3.72 17.81
C THR A 12 5.70 -3.05 17.35
N SER A 13 6.20 -3.37 16.16
CA SER A 13 7.43 -2.74 15.64
C SER A 13 7.29 -1.22 15.46
N ILE A 14 6.16 -0.74 14.93
CA ILE A 14 5.87 0.69 14.81
C ILE A 14 5.87 1.39 16.18
N SER A 15 5.39 0.71 17.22
CA SER A 15 5.37 1.24 18.59
C SER A 15 6.76 1.27 19.24
N GLU A 16 7.62 0.31 18.91
CA GLU A 16 8.97 0.16 19.47
C GLU A 16 9.97 1.12 18.85
N ASP A 17 9.93 1.32 17.53
CA ASP A 17 10.89 2.15 16.81
C ASP A 17 10.20 3.25 15.99
N LYS A 18 10.30 4.48 16.52
CA LYS A 18 9.72 5.67 15.88
C LYS A 18 10.32 5.97 14.51
N LYS A 19 11.54 5.51 14.23
CA LYS A 19 12.19 5.73 12.91
C LYS A 19 11.43 5.05 11.79
N LEU A 20 10.66 3.99 12.07
CA LEU A 20 9.87 3.26 11.07
C LEU A 20 8.77 4.12 10.43
N TRP A 21 8.22 5.08 11.17
CA TRP A 21 7.01 5.79 10.77
C TRP A 21 7.16 7.31 10.77
N ARG A 22 8.05 7.89 11.59
CA ARG A 22 8.15 9.35 11.74
C ARG A 22 8.40 10.06 10.42
N TYR A 23 9.43 9.64 9.68
CA TYR A 23 9.76 10.23 8.39
C TYR A 23 8.65 9.98 7.35
N PRO A 24 8.20 8.75 7.08
CA PRO A 24 7.16 8.50 6.07
C PRO A 24 5.86 9.25 6.32
N VAL A 25 5.42 9.35 7.58
CA VAL A 25 4.21 10.07 7.95
C VAL A 25 4.40 11.58 7.73
N ALA A 26 5.49 12.16 8.22
CA ALA A 26 5.78 13.58 8.01
C ALA A 26 5.95 13.93 6.52
N ALA A 27 6.67 13.11 5.77
CA ALA A 27 6.87 13.24 4.33
C ALA A 27 5.52 13.20 3.58
N SER A 28 4.63 12.27 3.93
CA SER A 28 3.30 12.19 3.32
C SER A 28 2.44 13.39 3.66
N GLY A 29 2.51 13.90 4.90
CA GLY A 29 1.84 15.14 5.31
C GLY A 29 2.32 16.36 4.52
N ILE A 30 3.63 16.54 4.38
CA ILE A 30 4.22 17.62 3.58
C ILE A 30 3.78 17.49 2.11
N ALA A 31 3.85 16.28 1.54
CA ALA A 31 3.42 16.05 0.17
C ALA A 31 1.93 16.34 -0.04
N GLY A 32 1.07 15.94 0.90
CA GLY A 32 -0.37 16.23 0.87
C GLY A 32 -0.65 17.72 0.94
N ALA A 33 0.04 18.46 1.82
CA ALA A 33 -0.08 19.91 1.91
C ALA A 33 0.37 20.61 0.61
N LEU A 34 1.49 20.20 0.03
CA LEU A 34 2.02 20.74 -1.23
C LEU A 34 1.06 20.49 -2.41
N MET A 35 0.47 19.29 -2.49
CA MET A 35 -0.57 18.99 -3.48
C MET A 35 -1.77 19.92 -3.28
N ALA A 36 -2.32 19.99 -2.07
CA ALA A 36 -3.54 20.75 -1.80
C ALA A 36 -3.39 22.23 -2.11
N ILE A 37 -2.26 22.85 -1.75
CA ILE A 37 -2.01 24.25 -2.11
C ILE A 37 -1.78 24.43 -3.61
N SER A 38 -1.31 23.41 -4.35
CA SER A 38 -1.20 23.45 -5.82
C SER A 38 -2.55 23.38 -6.54
N GLY A 39 -3.66 23.24 -5.80
CA GLY A 39 -5.00 23.09 -6.36
C GLY A 39 -5.38 21.63 -6.64
N LEU A 40 -4.58 20.66 -6.17
CA LEU A 40 -4.79 19.23 -6.39
C LEU A 40 -4.89 18.47 -5.07
N ASP A 41 -5.73 17.45 -4.97
CA ASP A 41 -5.76 16.58 -3.80
C ASP A 41 -4.70 15.46 -3.91
N SER A 42 -4.74 14.49 -2.99
CA SER A 42 -3.83 13.35 -3.02
C SER A 42 -4.04 12.41 -4.21
N ASN A 43 -5.18 12.50 -4.89
CA ASN A 43 -5.56 11.74 -6.09
C ASN A 43 -5.42 12.55 -7.37
N VAL A 44 -4.84 13.76 -7.31
CA VAL A 44 -4.70 14.68 -8.46
C VAL A 44 -6.06 15.19 -8.97
N GLU A 45 -7.05 15.27 -8.09
CA GLU A 45 -8.34 15.90 -8.34
C GLU A 45 -8.33 17.36 -7.90
N LEU A 46 -9.17 18.21 -8.50
CA LEU A 46 -9.25 19.62 -8.13
C LEU A 46 -9.79 19.76 -6.70
N VAL A 47 -9.01 20.38 -5.81
CA VAL A 47 -9.55 20.80 -4.51
C VAL A 47 -10.41 22.06 -4.66
N ALA A 48 -11.26 22.33 -3.68
CA ALA A 48 -12.05 23.56 -3.59
C ALA A 48 -11.19 24.80 -3.23
N TYR A 49 -10.03 24.93 -3.87
CA TYR A 49 -9.10 26.03 -3.76
C TYR A 49 -8.50 26.30 -5.15
N SER A 50 -8.70 27.52 -5.65
CA SER A 50 -8.05 28.01 -6.86
C SER A 50 -6.78 28.75 -6.46
N PRO A 51 -5.58 28.22 -6.74
CA PRO A 51 -4.34 28.91 -6.42
C PRO A 51 -4.20 30.21 -7.22
N ASP A 52 -3.77 31.28 -6.54
CA ASP A 52 -3.54 32.60 -7.14
C ASP A 52 -2.10 32.76 -7.66
N PHE A 53 -1.48 31.65 -8.05
CA PHE A 53 -0.11 31.61 -8.57
C PHE A 53 -0.05 30.90 -9.92
N SER A 54 1.04 31.15 -10.66
CA SER A 54 1.17 30.64 -12.02
C SER A 54 1.15 29.11 -12.08
N ILE A 55 0.67 28.57 -13.20
CA ILE A 55 0.63 27.12 -13.48
C ILE A 55 2.02 26.49 -13.27
N GLY A 56 3.10 27.22 -13.59
CA GLY A 56 4.46 26.74 -13.36
C GLY A 56 4.78 26.45 -11.89
N ILE A 57 4.28 27.27 -10.96
CA ILE A 57 4.45 27.06 -9.51
C ILE A 57 3.61 25.86 -9.05
N ALA A 58 2.36 25.72 -9.55
CA ALA A 58 1.52 24.57 -9.25
C ALA A 58 2.17 23.25 -9.67
N VAL A 59 2.70 23.19 -10.90
CA VAL A 59 3.43 22.02 -11.42
C VAL A 59 4.68 21.73 -10.60
N LEU A 60 5.44 22.75 -10.21
CA LEU A 60 6.64 22.58 -9.37
C LEU A 60 6.28 21.96 -8.01
N LEU A 61 5.23 22.46 -7.35
CA LEU A 61 4.77 21.95 -6.06
C LEU A 61 4.31 20.50 -6.16
N ALA A 62 3.55 20.15 -7.20
CA ALA A 62 3.12 18.79 -7.46
C ALA A 62 4.31 17.84 -7.73
N LEU A 63 5.32 18.28 -8.48
CA LEU A 63 6.54 17.50 -8.71
C LEU A 63 7.33 17.26 -7.43
N ILE A 64 7.47 18.27 -6.57
CA ILE A 64 8.12 18.12 -5.26
C ILE A 64 7.33 17.13 -4.40
N ALA A 65 6.00 17.25 -4.35
CA ALA A 65 5.15 16.32 -3.62
C ALA A 65 5.30 14.87 -4.12
N LEU A 66 5.37 14.67 -5.44
CA LEU A 66 5.58 13.36 -6.05
C LEU A 66 6.94 12.76 -5.66
N LEU A 67 8.01 13.57 -5.71
CA LEU A 67 9.36 13.13 -5.29
C LEU A 67 9.39 12.74 -3.81
N ILE A 68 8.68 13.46 -2.95
CA ILE A 68 8.54 13.11 -1.54
C ILE A 68 7.74 11.80 -1.37
N ARG A 69 6.67 11.59 -2.14
CA ARG A 69 5.89 10.34 -2.08
C ARG A 69 6.70 9.13 -2.51
N LEU A 70 7.60 9.28 -3.48
CA LEU A 70 8.47 8.17 -3.92
C LEU A 70 9.30 7.62 -2.77
N THR A 71 9.81 8.47 -1.87
CA THR A 71 10.60 7.99 -0.74
C THR A 71 9.75 7.17 0.24
N VAL A 72 8.47 7.52 0.40
CA VAL A 72 7.50 6.83 1.27
C VAL A 72 7.19 5.42 0.77
N LEU A 73 7.32 5.14 -0.52
CA LEU A 73 7.06 3.79 -1.07
C LEU A 73 8.14 2.77 -0.67
N TYR A 74 9.39 3.21 -0.55
CA TYR A 74 10.52 2.33 -0.26
C TYR A 74 10.89 2.30 1.23
N TYR A 75 10.86 3.47 1.87
CA TYR A 75 11.39 3.67 3.22
C TYR A 75 10.79 2.71 4.28
N PRO A 76 9.46 2.57 4.42
CA PRO A 76 8.88 1.82 5.55
C PRO A 76 9.28 0.35 5.54
N THR A 77 9.25 -0.30 4.37
CA THR A 77 9.67 -1.70 4.26
C THR A 77 11.16 -1.85 4.53
N ARG A 78 11.99 -0.94 4.04
CA ARG A 78 13.45 -1.00 4.22
C ARG A 78 13.85 -0.72 5.68
N ALA A 79 13.22 0.25 6.32
CA ALA A 79 13.39 0.54 7.74
C ALA A 79 12.99 -0.68 8.59
N PHE A 80 11.86 -1.32 8.24
CA PHE A 80 11.42 -2.55 8.91
C PHE A 80 12.39 -3.71 8.71
N TYR A 81 12.97 -3.85 7.52
CA TYR A 81 14.04 -4.82 7.26
C TYR A 81 15.23 -4.60 8.21
N HIS A 82 15.72 -3.36 8.33
CA HIS A 82 16.83 -3.03 9.22
C HIS A 82 16.50 -3.31 10.68
N HIS A 83 15.33 -2.85 11.13
CA HIS A 83 14.82 -3.08 12.48
C HIS A 83 14.77 -4.58 12.82
N LYS A 84 14.21 -5.40 11.94
CA LYS A 84 14.10 -6.86 12.15
C LYS A 84 15.41 -7.62 12.07
N LYS A 85 16.40 -7.07 11.38
CA LYS A 85 17.75 -7.63 11.31
C LYS A 85 18.68 -7.06 12.41
N GLY A 86 18.20 -6.15 13.25
CA GLY A 86 19.02 -5.46 14.25
C GLY A 86 20.14 -4.62 13.63
N ILE A 87 19.99 -4.22 12.36
CA ILE A 87 20.99 -3.43 11.64
C ILE A 87 20.75 -1.96 12.00
N PRO A 88 21.72 -1.27 12.61
CA PRO A 88 21.58 0.16 12.88
C PRO A 88 21.51 0.92 11.55
N PHE A 89 20.59 1.87 11.45
CA PHE A 89 20.50 2.76 10.29
C PHE A 89 20.28 4.21 10.72
N GLU A 90 20.84 5.10 9.90
CA GLU A 90 20.64 6.54 10.01
C GLU A 90 19.49 6.96 9.09
N GLU A 91 18.56 7.77 9.60
CA GLU A 91 17.41 8.25 8.81
C GLU A 91 17.86 8.97 7.53
N PRO A 92 18.84 9.90 7.53
CA PRO A 92 19.24 10.62 6.32
C PRO A 92 19.80 9.71 5.21
N ALA A 93 20.57 8.69 5.60
CA ALA A 93 21.11 7.72 4.65
C ALA A 93 19.99 6.90 4.01
N LEU A 94 19.03 6.45 4.82
CA LEU A 94 17.88 5.69 4.32
C LEU A 94 16.94 6.54 3.46
N ILE A 95 16.77 7.83 3.78
CA ILE A 95 16.02 8.77 2.95
C ILE A 95 16.68 8.88 1.57
N ARG A 96 18.01 9.01 1.51
CA ARG A 96 18.75 9.07 0.25
C ARG A 96 18.62 7.79 -0.57
N GLU A 97 18.70 6.63 0.08
CA GLU A 97 18.44 5.33 -0.57
C GLU A 97 17.00 5.26 -1.10
N SER A 98 16.04 5.84 -0.37
CA SER A 98 14.62 5.79 -0.73
C SER A 98 14.27 6.62 -1.96
N VAL A 99 15.08 7.60 -2.36
CA VAL A 99 14.87 8.34 -3.62
C VAL A 99 15.05 7.41 -4.82
N THR A 100 16.17 6.70 -4.88
CA THR A 100 16.45 5.75 -5.98
C THR A 100 15.61 4.49 -5.84
N GLY A 101 15.45 3.99 -4.61
CA GLY A 101 14.59 2.84 -4.30
C GLY A 101 13.12 3.10 -4.67
N GLY A 102 12.61 4.30 -4.40
CA GLY A 102 11.24 4.71 -4.75
C GLY A 102 10.98 4.68 -6.25
N ILE A 103 11.93 5.18 -7.06
CA ILE A 103 11.83 5.13 -8.53
C ILE A 103 11.79 3.67 -9.01
N MET A 104 12.65 2.81 -8.47
CA MET A 104 12.64 1.38 -8.81
C MET A 104 11.34 0.69 -8.40
N VAL A 105 10.82 0.99 -7.20
CA VAL A 105 9.52 0.49 -6.74
C VAL A 105 8.39 0.93 -7.65
N LEU A 106 8.42 2.16 -8.17
CA LEU A 106 7.43 2.64 -9.12
C LEU A 106 7.48 1.85 -10.44
N LEU A 107 8.67 1.64 -11.00
CA LEU A 107 8.84 0.84 -12.23
C LEU A 107 8.37 -0.61 -12.03
N VAL A 108 8.80 -1.24 -10.94
CA VAL A 108 8.41 -2.61 -10.60
C VAL A 108 6.90 -2.69 -10.33
N GLY A 109 6.35 -1.69 -9.64
CA GLY A 109 4.93 -1.56 -9.35
C GLY A 109 4.08 -1.46 -10.60
N MET A 110 4.54 -0.79 -11.67
CA MET A 110 3.84 -0.80 -12.97
C MET A 110 3.74 -2.21 -13.55
N VAL A 111 4.84 -2.97 -13.53
CA VAL A 111 4.84 -4.35 -14.06
C VAL A 111 3.96 -5.26 -13.21
N TYR A 112 4.05 -5.18 -11.88
CA TYR A 112 3.16 -5.90 -10.97
C TYR A 112 1.70 -5.52 -11.18
N GLY A 113 1.41 -4.24 -11.42
CA GLY A 113 0.08 -3.75 -11.74
C GLY A 113 -0.49 -4.39 -13.01
N ILE A 114 0.32 -4.54 -14.06
CA ILE A 114 -0.10 -5.23 -15.30
C ILE A 114 -0.40 -6.71 -15.02
N VAL A 115 0.47 -7.39 -14.28
CA VAL A 115 0.27 -8.82 -13.94
C VAL A 115 -1.00 -9.01 -13.11
N ILE A 116 -1.20 -8.16 -12.09
CA ILE A 116 -2.41 -8.17 -11.26
C ILE A 116 -3.65 -7.81 -12.06
N LEU A 117 -3.57 -6.93 -13.05
CA LEU A 117 -4.69 -6.64 -13.95
C LEU A 117 -5.11 -7.88 -14.74
N ILE A 118 -4.15 -8.67 -15.22
CA ILE A 118 -4.42 -9.93 -15.95
C ILE A 118 -4.99 -10.99 -14.99
N VAL A 119 -4.27 -11.29 -13.90
CA VAL A 119 -4.67 -12.32 -12.93
C VAL A 119 -5.99 -11.95 -12.25
N GLY A 120 -6.10 -10.70 -11.79
CA GLY A 120 -7.29 -10.17 -11.16
C GLY A 120 -8.47 -10.08 -12.12
N GLY A 121 -8.23 -9.70 -13.38
CA GLY A 121 -9.25 -9.74 -14.43
C GLY A 121 -9.82 -11.13 -14.65
N LEU A 122 -8.97 -12.17 -14.65
CA LEU A 122 -9.41 -13.56 -14.74
C LEU A 122 -10.20 -14.01 -13.51
N MET A 123 -9.75 -13.65 -12.30
CA MET A 123 -10.45 -14.01 -11.06
C MET A 123 -11.80 -13.30 -10.91
N LEU A 124 -11.90 -12.05 -11.39
CA LEU A 124 -13.12 -11.25 -11.37
C LEU A 124 -14.04 -11.51 -12.57
N PHE A 125 -13.61 -12.29 -13.55
CA PHE A 125 -14.37 -12.55 -14.77
C PHE A 125 -15.79 -13.07 -14.53
N PRO A 126 -16.05 -14.01 -13.59
CA PRO A 126 -17.42 -14.43 -13.29
C PRO A 126 -18.31 -13.30 -12.76
N ALA A 127 -17.74 -12.40 -11.94
CA ALA A 127 -18.46 -11.23 -11.42
C ALA A 127 -18.77 -10.22 -12.53
N ILE A 128 -17.81 -9.99 -13.43
CA ILE A 128 -17.98 -9.12 -14.61
C ILE A 128 -19.09 -9.68 -15.50
N LEU A 129 -19.06 -10.98 -15.81
CA LEU A 129 -20.12 -11.63 -16.59
C LEU A 129 -21.49 -11.50 -15.92
N ALA A 130 -21.57 -11.77 -14.61
CA ALA A 130 -22.83 -11.64 -13.88
C ALA A 130 -23.38 -10.21 -13.91
N TYR A 131 -22.52 -9.20 -13.86
CA TYR A 131 -22.90 -7.79 -13.94
C TYR A 131 -23.55 -7.44 -15.30
N TYR A 132 -23.04 -8.01 -16.40
CA TYR A 132 -23.53 -7.72 -17.75
C TYR A 132 -24.66 -8.66 -18.22
N ALA A 133 -24.73 -9.89 -17.69
CA ALA A 133 -25.71 -10.89 -18.09
C ALA A 133 -27.04 -10.78 -17.34
N LEU A 134 -27.03 -10.23 -16.12
CA LEU A 134 -28.22 -10.14 -15.27
C LEU A 134 -28.86 -8.75 -15.36
N SER A 135 -30.17 -8.69 -15.22
CA SER A 135 -30.94 -7.44 -15.19
C SER A 135 -31.34 -7.06 -13.76
N GLY A 136 -31.72 -5.79 -13.59
CA GLY A 136 -32.22 -5.27 -12.31
C GLY A 136 -31.17 -5.24 -11.21
N THR A 137 -31.62 -5.31 -9.96
CA THR A 137 -30.77 -5.26 -8.75
C THR A 137 -29.95 -6.53 -8.56
N THR A 138 -30.43 -7.66 -9.08
CA THR A 138 -29.78 -8.98 -8.99
C THR A 138 -28.36 -8.96 -9.56
N LYS A 139 -28.10 -8.20 -10.62
CA LYS A 139 -26.75 -8.07 -11.21
C LYS A 139 -25.73 -7.52 -10.22
N TYR A 140 -26.12 -6.55 -9.38
CA TYR A 140 -25.22 -5.95 -8.39
C TYR A 140 -24.96 -6.92 -7.24
N VAL A 141 -25.99 -7.61 -6.77
CA VAL A 141 -25.88 -8.58 -5.66
C VAL A 141 -24.99 -9.75 -6.05
N ILE A 142 -25.22 -10.35 -7.23
CA ILE A 142 -24.44 -11.49 -7.70
C ILE A 142 -23.02 -11.08 -8.07
N ALA A 143 -22.84 -9.93 -8.74
CA ALA A 143 -21.49 -9.42 -9.04
C ALA A 143 -20.70 -9.14 -7.77
N ALA A 144 -21.32 -8.56 -6.73
CA ALA A 144 -20.66 -8.35 -5.44
C ALA A 144 -20.31 -9.68 -4.76
N LEU A 145 -21.24 -10.64 -4.73
CA LEU A 145 -21.01 -11.95 -4.10
C LEU A 145 -19.84 -12.70 -4.77
N LEU A 146 -19.74 -12.63 -6.10
CA LEU A 146 -18.68 -13.29 -6.86
C LEU A 146 -17.38 -12.49 -6.87
N GLY A 147 -17.44 -11.16 -6.83
CA GLY A 147 -16.28 -10.28 -7.00
C GLY A 147 -15.58 -9.92 -5.69
N LEU A 148 -16.31 -9.84 -4.58
CA LEU A 148 -15.77 -9.42 -3.30
C LEU A 148 -14.73 -10.41 -2.75
N PRO A 149 -14.92 -11.74 -2.77
CA PRO A 149 -13.91 -12.65 -2.27
C PRO A 149 -12.58 -12.61 -3.05
N PRO A 150 -12.58 -12.64 -4.39
CA PRO A 150 -11.37 -12.41 -5.18
C PRO A 150 -10.73 -11.05 -4.94
N ALA A 151 -11.51 -9.97 -4.82
CA ALA A 151 -10.98 -8.64 -4.54
C ALA A 151 -10.24 -8.56 -3.19
N ILE A 152 -10.81 -9.18 -2.15
CA ILE A 152 -10.17 -9.30 -0.83
C ILE A 152 -8.85 -10.08 -0.95
N PHE A 153 -8.88 -11.21 -1.64
CA PHE A 153 -7.69 -12.04 -1.84
C PHE A 153 -6.57 -11.28 -2.60
N LEU A 154 -6.94 -10.58 -3.68
CA LEU A 154 -6.01 -9.75 -4.46
C LEU A 154 -5.44 -8.60 -3.64
N MET A 155 -6.23 -7.96 -2.76
CA MET A 155 -5.74 -6.95 -1.82
C MET A 155 -4.62 -7.52 -0.94
N GLY A 156 -4.79 -8.75 -0.44
CA GLY A 156 -3.74 -9.46 0.31
C GLY A 156 -2.46 -9.65 -0.52
N ILE A 157 -2.58 -10.03 -1.79
CA ILE A 157 -1.43 -10.19 -2.70
C ILE A 157 -0.72 -8.84 -2.93
N ILE A 158 -1.46 -7.83 -3.38
CA ILE A 158 -0.93 -6.51 -3.77
C ILE A 158 -0.15 -5.87 -2.62
N THR A 159 -0.68 -5.98 -1.40
CA THR A 159 -0.03 -5.44 -0.19
C THR A 159 1.28 -6.14 0.17
N MET A 160 1.56 -7.35 -0.35
CA MET A 160 2.81 -8.07 -0.11
C MET A 160 3.83 -7.94 -1.26
N MET A 161 3.39 -7.71 -2.51
CA MET A 161 4.27 -7.77 -3.70
C MET A 161 5.43 -6.78 -3.65
N ILE A 162 5.13 -5.50 -3.37
CA ILE A 162 6.17 -4.47 -3.24
C ILE A 162 7.06 -4.76 -2.02
N PRO A 163 6.51 -5.08 -0.83
CA PRO A 163 7.35 -5.44 0.29
C PRO A 163 8.30 -6.61 0.05
N ALA A 164 7.87 -7.67 -0.64
CA ALA A 164 8.74 -8.79 -0.98
C ALA A 164 9.89 -8.39 -1.90
N TYR A 165 9.60 -7.57 -2.92
CA TYR A 165 10.62 -7.00 -3.79
C TYR A 165 11.64 -6.19 -2.99
N ILE A 166 11.21 -5.28 -2.12
CA ILE A 166 12.11 -4.44 -1.33
C ILE A 166 12.94 -5.29 -0.35
N TRP A 167 12.31 -6.31 0.26
CA TRP A 167 12.93 -7.18 1.23
C TRP A 167 14.06 -8.03 0.62
N THR A 168 13.85 -8.53 -0.59
CA THR A 168 14.78 -9.47 -1.27
C THR A 168 15.67 -8.81 -2.30
N LYS A 169 15.28 -7.62 -2.79
CA LYS A 169 15.82 -6.98 -3.99
C LYS A 169 15.67 -7.84 -5.25
N ASP A 170 14.71 -8.75 -5.26
CA ASP A 170 14.42 -9.64 -6.39
C ASP A 170 13.00 -9.39 -6.93
N PHE A 171 12.92 -9.12 -8.23
CA PHE A 171 11.65 -8.95 -8.94
C PHE A 171 10.83 -10.26 -8.99
N GLY A 172 11.50 -11.40 -9.12
CA GLY A 172 10.84 -12.71 -9.17
C GLY A 172 10.11 -13.07 -7.88
N GLU A 173 10.66 -12.66 -6.74
CA GLU A 173 10.04 -12.89 -5.41
C GLU A 173 8.71 -12.15 -5.23
N GLY A 174 8.58 -10.94 -5.81
CA GLY A 174 7.31 -10.20 -5.77
C GLY A 174 6.22 -10.88 -6.60
N LEU A 175 6.55 -11.42 -7.78
CA LEU A 175 5.62 -12.23 -8.58
C LEU A 175 5.33 -13.59 -7.93
N GLY A 176 6.34 -14.20 -7.30
CA GLY A 176 6.23 -15.48 -6.60
C GLY A 176 5.24 -15.49 -5.43
N ILE A 177 4.84 -14.30 -4.94
CA ILE A 177 3.76 -14.18 -3.97
C ILE A 177 2.45 -14.73 -4.51
N ILE A 178 2.14 -14.57 -5.80
CA ILE A 178 0.88 -15.05 -6.37
C ILE A 178 0.74 -16.56 -6.15
N GLY A 179 1.78 -17.33 -6.49
CA GLY A 179 1.81 -18.78 -6.26
C GLY A 179 1.76 -19.13 -4.77
N THR A 180 2.57 -18.46 -3.95
CA THR A 180 2.60 -18.70 -2.50
C THR A 180 1.26 -18.36 -1.83
N ALA A 181 0.56 -17.35 -2.34
CA ALA A 181 -0.75 -16.91 -1.88
C ALA A 181 -1.85 -17.90 -2.24
N LEU A 182 -1.81 -18.51 -3.43
CA LEU A 182 -2.75 -19.56 -3.82
C LEU A 182 -2.60 -20.79 -2.91
N ASP A 183 -1.36 -21.18 -2.60
CA ASP A 183 -1.06 -22.27 -1.65
C ASP A 183 -1.52 -21.96 -0.22
N ASN A 184 -1.68 -20.68 0.14
CA ASN A 184 -2.08 -20.20 1.47
C ASN A 184 -3.36 -19.35 1.38
N ALA A 185 -4.30 -19.71 0.50
CA ALA A 185 -5.42 -18.87 0.11
C ALA A 185 -6.22 -18.30 1.30
N ARG A 186 -6.45 -19.14 2.32
CA ARG A 186 -7.18 -18.75 3.54
C ARG A 186 -6.46 -17.66 4.33
N GLU A 187 -5.15 -17.80 4.54
CA GLU A 187 -4.37 -16.84 5.33
C GLU A 187 -4.22 -15.51 4.57
N VAL A 188 -4.03 -15.56 3.24
CA VAL A 188 -3.95 -14.35 2.41
C VAL A 188 -5.31 -13.65 2.28
N PHE A 189 -6.40 -14.40 2.22
CA PHE A 189 -7.75 -13.84 2.26
C PHE A 189 -8.02 -13.09 3.57
N VAL A 190 -7.70 -13.70 4.73
CA VAL A 190 -7.86 -13.04 6.03
C VAL A 190 -6.97 -11.80 6.11
N PHE A 191 -5.73 -11.90 5.65
CA PHE A 191 -4.82 -10.76 5.59
C PHE A 191 -5.38 -9.62 4.70
N GLY A 192 -5.87 -9.95 3.51
CA GLY A 192 -6.51 -8.99 2.61
C GLY A 192 -7.75 -8.34 3.21
N ALA A 193 -8.54 -9.08 3.99
CA ALA A 193 -9.72 -8.55 4.68
C ALA A 193 -9.31 -7.57 5.79
N LEU A 194 -8.28 -7.92 6.58
CA LEU A 194 -7.72 -7.03 7.60
C LEU A 194 -7.14 -5.76 6.97
N MET A 195 -6.36 -5.90 5.90
CA MET A 195 -5.80 -4.75 5.18
C MET A 195 -6.89 -3.87 4.56
N GLY A 196 -7.92 -4.47 3.97
CA GLY A 196 -9.09 -3.74 3.47
C GLY A 196 -9.79 -2.95 4.58
N ALA A 197 -10.04 -3.57 5.73
CA ALA A 197 -10.65 -2.89 6.88
C ALA A 197 -9.79 -1.74 7.42
N ILE A 198 -8.46 -1.91 7.47
CA ILE A 198 -7.53 -0.86 7.90
C ILE A 198 -7.54 0.31 6.91
N ILE A 199 -7.42 0.04 5.61
CA ILE A 199 -7.37 1.08 4.58
C ILE A 199 -8.69 1.86 4.55
N ILE A 200 -9.83 1.16 4.59
CA ILE A 200 -11.16 1.79 4.62
C ILE A 200 -11.37 2.57 5.92
N GLY A 201 -11.03 1.98 7.06
CA GLY A 201 -11.20 2.62 8.37
C GLY A 201 -10.37 3.89 8.52
N ILE A 202 -9.09 3.83 8.10
CA ILE A 202 -8.20 4.98 8.11
C ILE A 202 -8.67 6.04 7.10
N GLY A 203 -9.08 5.64 5.89
CA GLY A 203 -9.60 6.54 4.86
C GLY A 203 -10.88 7.26 5.29
N ALA A 204 -11.82 6.55 5.92
CA ALA A 204 -13.06 7.12 6.44
C ALA A 204 -12.78 8.14 7.56
N ALA A 205 -11.82 7.86 8.45
CA ALA A 205 -11.38 8.80 9.47
C ALA A 205 -10.73 10.06 8.87
N ALA A 206 -9.89 9.88 7.82
CA ALA A 206 -9.28 10.99 7.09
C ALA A 206 -10.36 11.91 6.47
N GLY A 207 -11.30 11.31 5.73
CA GLY A 207 -12.39 12.03 5.08
C GLY A 207 -13.24 12.83 6.07
N GLY A 208 -13.55 12.25 7.23
CA GLY A 208 -14.25 12.96 8.31
C GLY A 208 -13.48 14.16 8.85
N LEU A 209 -12.17 14.02 9.09
CA LEU A 209 -11.32 15.11 9.59
C LEU A 209 -11.12 16.22 8.55
N VAL A 210 -10.91 15.85 7.29
CA VAL A 210 -10.77 16.79 6.17
C VAL A 210 -12.07 17.58 5.97
N PHE A 211 -13.22 16.91 6.02
CA PHE A 211 -14.52 17.55 5.95
C PHE A 211 -14.70 18.57 7.09
N MET A 212 -14.44 18.18 8.34
CA MET A 212 -14.52 19.09 9.49
C MET A 212 -13.57 20.30 9.34
N THR A 213 -12.36 20.07 8.80
CA THR A 213 -11.38 21.14 8.58
C THR A 213 -11.86 22.13 7.52
N SER A 214 -12.50 21.65 6.45
CA SER A 214 -13.07 22.51 5.40
C SER A 214 -14.23 23.38 5.88
N LEU A 215 -14.92 22.98 6.95
CA LEU A 215 -15.98 23.78 7.57
C LEU A 215 -15.43 24.95 8.39
N VAL A 216 -14.25 24.79 8.99
CA VAL A 216 -13.66 25.75 9.94
C VAL A 216 -12.65 26.69 9.27
N ALA A 217 -11.94 26.21 8.24
CA ALA A 217 -10.93 26.98 7.53
C ALA A 217 -11.21 27.02 6.02
N ARG A 218 -11.18 28.21 5.42
CA ARG A 218 -11.40 28.43 3.99
C ARG A 218 -10.15 28.99 3.29
N GLY A 219 -10.11 28.88 1.97
CA GLY A 219 -9.01 29.39 1.16
C GLY A 219 -7.70 28.62 1.41
N PHE A 220 -6.58 29.32 1.31
CA PHE A 220 -5.23 28.73 1.41
C PHE A 220 -5.03 27.92 2.71
N THR A 221 -5.41 28.47 3.87
CA THR A 221 -5.23 27.81 5.16
C THR A 221 -6.09 26.54 5.27
N GLY A 222 -7.30 26.56 4.71
CA GLY A 222 -8.17 25.37 4.66
C GLY A 222 -7.57 24.26 3.80
N ALA A 223 -7.08 24.61 2.60
CA ALA A 223 -6.41 23.67 1.70
C ALA A 223 -5.14 23.08 2.32
N LEU A 224 -4.31 23.91 2.95
CA LEU A 224 -3.08 23.47 3.62
C LEU A 224 -3.37 22.48 4.75
N LEU A 225 -4.34 22.78 5.63
CA LEU A 225 -4.70 21.90 6.75
C LEU A 225 -5.35 20.61 6.27
N ALA A 226 -6.26 20.69 5.29
CA ALA A 226 -6.88 19.52 4.68
C ALA A 226 -5.84 18.59 4.05
N GLY A 227 -4.93 19.14 3.23
CA GLY A 227 -3.86 18.38 2.60
C GLY A 227 -2.87 17.78 3.60
N LEU A 228 -2.56 18.51 4.68
CA LEU A 228 -1.70 18.00 5.74
C LEU A 228 -2.34 16.82 6.45
N ILE A 229 -3.61 16.92 6.85
CA ILE A 229 -4.34 15.84 7.54
C ILE A 229 -4.46 14.62 6.63
N ASP A 230 -4.90 14.82 5.39
CA ASP A 230 -5.03 13.74 4.40
C ASP A 230 -3.69 13.04 4.15
N GLY A 231 -2.63 13.84 3.97
CA GLY A 231 -1.27 13.34 3.77
C GLY A 231 -0.73 12.55 4.96
N LEU A 232 -0.91 13.06 6.19
CA LEU A 232 -0.48 12.35 7.41
C LEU A 232 -1.21 11.02 7.56
N THR A 233 -2.52 11.01 7.33
CA THR A 233 -3.35 9.81 7.45
C THR A 233 -3.01 8.78 6.37
N THR A 234 -2.79 9.23 5.13
CA THR A 234 -2.29 8.39 4.01
C THR A 234 -0.91 7.81 4.32
N GLY A 235 -0.02 8.61 4.90
CA GLY A 235 1.31 8.15 5.33
C GLY A 235 1.23 7.06 6.38
N LEU A 236 0.34 7.20 7.36
CA LEU A 236 0.14 6.19 8.41
C LEU A 236 -0.40 4.88 7.82
N ALA A 237 -1.41 4.96 6.94
CA ALA A 237 -1.95 3.79 6.25
C ALA A 237 -0.86 3.09 5.41
N SER A 238 -0.03 3.87 4.71
CA SER A 238 1.06 3.35 3.87
C SER A 238 2.13 2.64 4.71
N VAL A 239 2.52 3.21 5.85
CA VAL A 239 3.48 2.58 6.78
C VAL A 239 2.92 1.26 7.31
N LEU A 240 1.69 1.26 7.82
CA LEU A 240 1.05 0.05 8.35
C LEU A 240 0.96 -1.03 7.27
N SER A 241 0.52 -0.67 6.07
CA SER A 241 0.40 -1.58 4.93
C SER A 241 1.73 -2.16 4.50
N ALA A 242 2.76 -1.32 4.33
CA ALA A 242 4.08 -1.75 3.90
C ALA A 242 4.76 -2.68 4.92
N ILE A 243 4.60 -2.40 6.22
CA ILE A 243 5.19 -3.21 7.29
C ILE A 243 4.42 -4.51 7.49
N ALA A 244 3.08 -4.47 7.52
CA ALA A 244 2.24 -5.66 7.63
C ALA A 244 2.43 -6.59 6.43
N GLY A 245 2.53 -6.03 5.22
CA GLY A 245 2.84 -6.77 4.00
C GLY A 245 4.22 -7.44 4.05
N ALA A 246 5.24 -6.74 4.56
CA ALA A 246 6.57 -7.31 4.77
C ALA A 246 6.58 -8.45 5.81
N ALA A 247 5.86 -8.27 6.93
CA ALA A 247 5.73 -9.28 7.98
C ALA A 247 5.01 -10.54 7.45
N MET A 248 3.90 -10.34 6.72
CA MET A 248 3.15 -11.44 6.12
C MET A 248 3.98 -12.19 5.07
N TYR A 249 4.70 -11.46 4.20
CA TYR A 249 5.62 -12.06 3.24
C TYR A 249 6.66 -12.95 3.94
N ARG A 250 7.30 -12.46 5.02
CA ARG A 250 8.27 -13.26 5.78
C ARG A 250 7.64 -14.53 6.36
N ALA A 251 6.46 -14.42 6.97
CA ALA A 251 5.76 -15.55 7.54
C ALA A 251 5.45 -16.64 6.50
N LEU A 252 5.01 -16.22 5.30
CA LEU A 252 4.77 -17.13 4.18
C LEU A 252 6.05 -17.71 3.59
N ARG A 253 7.11 -16.91 3.47
CA ARG A 253 8.42 -17.37 2.99
C ARG A 253 9.01 -18.45 3.89
N THR A 254 9.00 -18.25 5.21
CA THR A 254 9.49 -19.25 6.18
C THR A 254 8.69 -20.55 6.08
N TRP A 255 7.39 -20.49 5.79
CA TRP A 255 6.60 -21.69 5.52
C TRP A 255 7.02 -22.38 4.23
N ARG A 256 7.21 -21.63 3.14
CA ARG A 256 7.65 -22.17 1.84
C ARG A 256 9.00 -22.88 1.97
N GLU A 257 9.95 -22.25 2.65
CA GLU A 257 11.29 -22.82 2.90
C GLU A 257 11.22 -24.11 3.74
N LYS A 258 10.34 -24.15 4.75
CA LYS A 258 10.10 -25.38 5.54
C LYS A 258 9.49 -26.52 4.70
N ARG A 259 8.61 -26.20 3.75
CA ARG A 259 7.99 -27.19 2.86
C ARG A 259 9.00 -27.77 1.87
N VAL A 260 9.83 -26.92 1.25
CA VAL A 260 10.88 -27.35 0.32
C VAL A 260 11.91 -28.25 1.01
N ASN A 261 12.26 -27.96 2.27
CA ASN A 261 13.17 -28.80 3.05
C ASN A 261 12.56 -30.13 3.52
N LEU A 262 11.24 -30.30 3.46
CA LEU A 262 10.56 -31.55 3.79
C LEU A 262 10.37 -32.46 2.58
N ASP A 263 10.55 -31.95 1.35
CA ASP A 263 10.22 -32.66 0.12
C ASP A 263 11.34 -32.55 -0.94
N PRO A 264 12.56 -33.04 -0.68
CA PRO A 264 13.62 -33.07 -1.69
C PRO A 264 13.37 -34.12 -2.80
N ASP A 265 12.48 -35.09 -2.58
CA ASP A 265 12.43 -36.34 -3.36
C ASP A 265 11.14 -36.57 -4.17
N TRP A 266 10.24 -35.59 -4.32
CA TRP A 266 9.02 -35.84 -5.13
C TRP A 266 9.32 -36.07 -6.61
N LEU A 267 10.45 -35.53 -7.13
CA LEU A 267 10.96 -35.81 -8.49
C LEU A 267 11.65 -37.18 -8.62
N ALA A 268 11.93 -37.88 -7.52
CA ALA A 268 12.45 -39.25 -7.54
C ALA A 268 11.32 -40.30 -7.48
N SER A 269 10.05 -39.87 -7.45
CA SER A 269 8.87 -40.73 -7.37
C SER A 269 7.96 -40.71 -8.61
N LEU A 270 8.40 -40.04 -9.69
CA LEU A 270 7.83 -40.12 -11.04
C LEU A 270 8.76 -40.93 -11.95
#